data_AF-A0A8S9IL91-F1
#
_entry.id   AF-A0A8S9IL91-F1
#
_cell.length_a   1.000
_cell.length_b   1.000
_cell.length_c   1.000
_cell.angle_alpha   90.00
_cell.angle_beta   90.00
_cell.angle_gamma   90.00
#
_symmetry.space_group_name_H-M   'P 1'
#
loop_
_entity.id
_entity.type
_entity.pdbx_description
1 polymer ?
#
loop_
_entity_poly.entity_id
_entity_poly.type
_entity_poly.pdbx_seq_one_letter_code
_entity_poly.pdbx_strand_id
1 'polypeptide(L)'
;MDKKSSHGIELPLRDCIKLYTDGKDYLNQALKNVKSSNHRNASVHLSAALDAPTTCETGFKETIHKKSPVAKVNKALFQKILIPLAFSNMM
;
A
#
# COMPACT_ATOMS: atom_id res chain seq x y z
N MET A 1 27.93 -3.70 -12.87
CA MET A 1 26.50 -3.79 -12.52
C MET A 1 25.91 -4.93 -13.31
N ASP A 2 25.89 -6.12 -12.71
CA ASP A 2 25.61 -7.37 -13.39
C ASP A 2 24.12 -7.52 -13.74
N LYS A 3 23.87 -7.69 -15.04
CA LYS A 3 22.56 -7.86 -15.70
C LYS A 3 21.68 -8.95 -15.07
N LYS A 4 22.28 -9.86 -14.30
CA LYS A 4 21.65 -11.01 -13.61
C LYS A 4 20.86 -10.61 -12.35
N SER A 5 21.21 -9.51 -11.68
CA SER A 5 20.49 -9.02 -10.49
C SER A 5 19.20 -8.28 -10.85
N SER A 6 19.06 -7.81 -12.09
CA SER A 6 17.92 -6.99 -12.54
C SER A 6 16.64 -7.80 -12.73
N HIS A 7 16.74 -9.10 -13.03
CA HIS A 7 15.57 -9.96 -13.27
C HIS A 7 14.89 -10.42 -11.97
N GLY A 8 15.64 -10.54 -10.86
CA GLY A 8 15.11 -11.09 -9.61
C GLY A 8 14.15 -10.17 -8.84
N ILE A 9 14.18 -8.86 -9.13
CA ILE A 9 13.31 -7.86 -8.47
C ILE A 9 12.14 -7.40 -9.34
N GLU A 10 12.13 -7.74 -10.64
CA GLU A 10 11.14 -7.22 -11.59
C GLU A 10 9.73 -7.73 -11.28
N LEU A 11 9.58 -9.03 -11.02
CA LEU A 11 8.29 -9.63 -10.70
C LEU A 11 7.68 -9.04 -9.41
N PRO A 12 8.39 -8.99 -8.26
CA PRO A 12 7.89 -8.32 -7.06
C PRO A 12 7.53 -6.85 -7.28
N LEU A 13 8.32 -6.12 -8.08
CA LEU A 13 8.00 -4.73 -8.42
C LEU A 13 6.71 -4.60 -9.22
N ARG A 14 6.48 -5.48 -10.20
CA ARG A 14 5.24 -5.50 -10.99
C ARG A 14 4.03 -5.80 -10.10
N ASP A 15 4.16 -6.68 -9.13
CA ASP A 15 3.09 -6.97 -8.19
C ASP A 15 2.84 -5.80 -7.24
N CYS A 16 3.89 -5.13 -6.74
CA CYS A 16 3.74 -3.88 -6.00
C CYS A 16 3.03 -2.78 -6.82
N ILE A 17 3.28 -2.67 -8.12
CA ILE A 17 2.58 -1.70 -8.99
C ILE A 17 1.08 -2.00 -9.05
N LYS A 18 0.67 -3.27 -9.14
CA LYS A 18 -0.74 -3.67 -9.09
C LYS A 18 -1.36 -3.31 -7.74
N LEU A 19 -0.69 -3.70 -6.65
CA LEU A 19 -1.14 -3.39 -5.28
C LEU A 19 -1.31 -1.88 -5.04
N TYR A 20 -0.37 -1.05 -5.53
CA TYR A 20 -0.49 0.40 -5.42
C TYR A 20 -1.61 0.97 -6.29
N THR A 21 -1.88 0.36 -7.44
CA THR A 21 -3.00 0.76 -8.30
C THR A 21 -4.33 0.50 -7.59
N ASP A 22 -4.51 -0.70 -7.03
CA ASP A 22 -5.69 -1.06 -6.23
C ASP A 22 -5.80 -0.19 -4.98
N GLY A 23 -4.70 0.01 -4.26
CA GLY A 23 -4.62 0.88 -3.08
C GLY A 23 -5.03 2.32 -3.39
N LYS A 24 -4.62 2.87 -4.54
CA LYS A 24 -5.04 4.20 -5.00
C LYS A 24 -6.55 4.25 -5.24
N ASP A 25 -7.14 3.21 -5.82
CA ASP A 25 -8.58 3.16 -6.06
C ASP A 25 -9.37 3.08 -4.75
N TYR A 26 -8.86 2.34 -3.76
CA TYR A 26 -9.41 2.37 -2.40
C TYR A 26 -9.27 3.74 -1.73
N LEU A 27 -8.14 4.44 -1.89
CA LEU A 27 -7.97 5.80 -1.37
C LEU A 27 -8.99 6.78 -1.99
N ASN A 28 -9.26 6.66 -3.28
CA ASN A 28 -10.27 7.47 -3.97
C ASN A 28 -11.68 7.19 -3.42
N GLN A 29 -12.00 5.92 -3.13
CA GLN A 29 -13.29 5.55 -2.53
C GLN A 29 -13.38 6.02 -1.07
N ALA A 30 -12.31 5.90 -0.29
CA ALA A 30 -12.23 6.44 1.06
C ALA A 30 -12.47 7.96 1.07
N LEU A 31 -11.85 8.70 0.15
CA LEU A 31 -12.06 10.14 0.02
C LEU A 31 -13.51 10.50 -0.29
N LYS A 32 -14.17 9.75 -1.18
CA LYS A 32 -15.61 9.93 -1.47
C LYS A 32 -16.46 9.71 -0.21
N ASN A 33 -16.15 8.68 0.57
CA ASN A 33 -16.86 8.35 1.81
C ASN A 33 -16.63 9.40 2.91
N VAL A 34 -15.41 9.91 3.07
CA VAL A 34 -15.15 11.03 4.00
C VAL A 34 -15.96 12.26 3.62
N LYS A 35 -16.02 12.60 2.34
CA LYS A 35 -16.78 13.76 1.83
C LYS A 35 -18.30 13.62 2.04
N SER A 36 -18.82 12.39 2.11
CA SER A 36 -20.23 12.11 2.39
C SER A 36 -20.51 11.78 3.86
N SER A 37 -19.55 12.02 4.75
CA SER A 37 -19.62 11.66 6.19
C SER A 37 -19.87 10.18 6.46
N ASN A 38 -19.59 9.30 5.50
CA ASN A 38 -19.69 7.85 5.66
C ASN A 38 -18.36 7.29 6.22
N HIS A 39 -18.05 7.60 7.48
CA HIS A 39 -16.78 7.25 8.12
C HIS A 39 -16.57 5.74 8.26
N ARG A 40 -17.67 4.98 8.43
CA ARG A 40 -17.65 3.51 8.42
C ARG A 40 -17.10 2.95 7.11
N ASN A 41 -17.60 3.39 5.96
CA ASN A 41 -17.06 2.91 4.68
C ASN A 41 -15.71 3.57 4.35
N ALA A 42 -15.41 4.75 4.90
CA ALA A 42 -14.08 5.34 4.78
C ALA A 42 -13.03 4.46 5.48
N SER A 43 -13.29 3.97 6.69
CA SER A 43 -12.34 3.12 7.43
C SER A 43 -12.14 1.75 6.78
N VAL A 44 -13.18 1.16 6.18
CA VAL A 44 -13.07 -0.06 5.37
C VAL A 44 -12.12 0.15 4.19
N HIS A 45 -12.32 1.21 3.40
CA HIS A 45 -11.45 1.47 2.24
C HIS A 45 -10.04 1.92 2.64
N LEU A 46 -9.88 2.65 3.74
CA LEU A 46 -8.55 3.01 4.24
C LEU A 46 -7.78 1.77 4.73
N SER A 47 -8.45 0.82 5.39
CA SER A 47 -7.86 -0.47 5.76
C SER A 47 -7.42 -1.25 4.52
N ALA A 48 -8.28 -1.35 3.50
CA ALA A 48 -7.92 -2.00 2.23
C ALA A 48 -6.75 -1.31 1.51
N ALA A 49 -6.69 0.03 1.53
CA ALA A 49 -5.55 0.77 0.98
C ALA A 49 -4.25 0.54 1.77
N LEU A 50 -4.36 0.34 3.09
CA LEU A 50 -3.23 0.08 3.98
C LEU A 50 -2.56 -1.28 3.66
N ASP A 51 -3.29 -2.22 3.09
CA ASP A 51 -2.77 -3.53 2.68
C ASP A 51 -1.77 -3.44 1.52
N ALA A 52 -1.86 -2.41 0.67
CA ALA A 52 -0.95 -2.27 -0.47
C ALA A 52 0.54 -2.14 -0.05
N PRO A 53 0.94 -1.17 0.81
CA PRO A 53 2.33 -1.07 1.24
C PRO A 53 2.80 -2.24 2.11
N THR A 54 1.92 -2.87 2.91
CA THR A 54 2.29 -4.00 3.77
C THR A 54 2.49 -5.27 2.95
N THR A 55 1.57 -5.57 2.03
CA THR A 55 1.63 -6.74 1.15
C THR A 55 2.81 -6.64 0.18
N CYS A 56 3.08 -5.44 -0.37
CA CYS A 56 4.27 -5.22 -1.19
C CYS A 56 5.56 -5.54 -0.42
N GLU A 57 5.69 -5.07 0.83
CA GLU A 57 6.88 -5.34 1.64
C GLU A 57 7.00 -6.84 2.00
N THR A 58 5.89 -7.51 2.27
CA THR A 58 5.85 -8.97 2.51
C THR A 58 6.30 -9.75 1.27
N GLY A 59 5.79 -9.40 0.08
CA GLY A 59 6.19 -10.05 -1.17
C GLY A 59 7.70 -9.96 -1.43
N PHE A 60 8.35 -8.83 -1.09
CA PHE A 60 9.81 -8.73 -1.16
C PHE A 60 10.53 -9.60 -0.14
N LYS A 61 10.03 -9.69 1.10
CA LYS A 61 10.63 -10.53 2.15
C LYS A 61 10.60 -12.03 1.83
N GLU A 62 9.61 -12.47 1.05
CA GLU A 62 9.47 -13.85 0.57
C GLU A 62 10.44 -14.16 -0.58
N THR A 63 11.05 -13.15 -1.20
CA THR A 63 12.09 -13.35 -2.23
C THR A 63 13.48 -13.47 -1.63
N ILE A 64 14.45 -13.92 -2.46
CA ILE A 64 15.88 -13.85 -2.12
C ILE A 64 16.35 -12.43 -1.78
N HIS A 65 15.61 -11.42 -2.25
CA HIS A 65 15.89 -10.00 -2.03
C HIS A 65 15.12 -9.50 -0.80
N LYS A 66 15.59 -9.89 0.39
CA LYS A 66 15.00 -9.51 1.70
C LYS A 66 14.83 -8.00 1.90
N LYS A 67 15.53 -7.17 1.11
CA LYS A 67 15.46 -5.71 1.20
C LYS A 67 14.71 -5.16 -0.02
N SER A 68 13.49 -4.69 0.22
CA SER A 68 12.69 -4.03 -0.80
C SER A 68 13.36 -2.71 -1.26
N PRO A 69 13.51 -2.47 -2.57
CA PRO A 69 13.96 -1.18 -3.09
C PRO A 69 12.96 -0.06 -2.81
N VAL A 70 11.70 -0.40 -2.50
CA VAL A 70 10.61 0.55 -2.23
C VAL A 70 10.21 0.61 -0.75
N ALA A 71 11.02 0.03 0.17
CA ALA A 71 10.72 0.00 1.60
C ALA A 71 10.43 1.38 2.21
N LYS A 72 11.15 2.42 1.79
CA LYS A 72 10.91 3.80 2.24
C LYS A 72 9.55 4.33 1.78
N VAL A 73 9.15 4.00 0.56
CA VAL A 73 7.85 4.38 -0.01
C VAL A 73 6.73 3.62 0.72
N ASN A 74 6.88 2.31 0.93
CA ASN A 74 5.94 1.50 1.71
C ASN A 74 5.72 2.08 3.11
N LYS A 75 6.81 2.39 3.83
CA LYS A 75 6.73 2.99 5.16
C LYS A 75 6.02 4.34 5.16
N ALA A 76 6.35 5.21 4.21
CA ALA A 76 5.72 6.53 4.11
C ALA A 76 4.23 6.43 3.78
N LEU A 77 3.85 5.53 2.87
CA LEU A 77 2.46 5.31 2.49
C LEU A 77 1.66 4.73 3.65
N PHE A 78 2.19 3.70 4.33
CA PHE A 78 1.56 3.11 5.52
C PHE A 78 1.22 4.18 6.57
N GLN A 79 2.20 5.02 6.94
CA GLN A 79 1.99 6.07 7.94
C GLN A 79 0.96 7.11 7.49
N LYS A 80 0.97 7.49 6.20
CA LYS A 80 0.01 8.45 5.64
C LYS A 80 -1.43 7.92 5.59
N ILE A 81 -1.62 6.61 5.40
CA ILE A 81 -2.95 5.98 5.39
C ILE A 81 -3.44 5.71 6.82
N LEU A 82 -2.53 5.37 7.74
CA LEU A 82 -2.87 5.08 9.13
C LEU A 82 -3.50 6.27 9.86
N ILE A 83 -3.04 7.49 9.58
CA ILE A 83 -3.56 8.73 10.19
C ILE A 83 -5.06 8.92 9.92
N PRO A 84 -5.54 9.04 8.66
CA PRO A 84 -6.97 9.18 8.37
C PRO A 84 -7.79 7.95 8.77
N LEU A 85 -7.19 6.75 8.80
CA LEU A 85 -7.86 5.55 9.28
C LEU A 85 -8.19 5.67 10.77
N ALA A 86 -7.24 6.11 11.59
CA ALA A 86 -7.46 6.33 13.02
C ALA A 86 -8.63 7.31 13.26
N PHE A 87 -8.66 8.44 12.55
CA PHE A 87 -9.77 9.40 12.66
C PHE A 87 -11.10 8.82 12.18
N SER A 88 -11.11 8.06 11.08
CA SER A 88 -12.33 7.45 10.54
C SER A 88 -12.93 6.38 11.45
N ASN A 89 -12.12 5.79 12.34
CA ASN A 89 -12.59 4.85 13.36
C ASN A 89 -13.13 5.53 14.63
N MET A 90 -12.82 6.82 14.83
CA MET A 90 -13.26 7.59 16.00
C MET A 90 -14.56 8.38 15.76
N MET A 91 -14.94 8.59 14.50
CA MET A 91 -16.16 9.30 14.08
C MET A 91 -17.29 8.31 13.79
#